data_AF-A0AAV2GYH2-F1
#
_entry.id   AF-A0AAV2GYH2-F1
#
_cell.length_a   1.000
_cell.length_b   1.000
_cell.length_c   1.000
_cell.angle_alpha   90.00
_cell.angle_beta   90.00
_cell.angle_gamma   90.00
#
_symmetry.space_group_name_H-M   'P 1'
#
loop_
_entity.id
_entity.type
_entity.pdbx_description
1 polymer ?
#
loop_
_entity_poly.entity_id
_entity_poly.type
_entity_poly.pdbx_seq_one_letter_code
_entity_poly.pdbx_strand_id
1 'polypeptide(L)'
;QFSFDYSYWSHDGFIVRDDGIMEAVPGSKYSSQRKVFQDLGQGVLDNAFEGYNCSLFAYGQTGSGKSYSMVGYGPNKGIVPITCDELFKTMASNKDKNKRFEVTFSMLEIYNEQVRDLLSKDNPKGGLQVRQNPKLGMFYVQDLKKVPVGSYSEIEMRMEQGTSNRTVASTNMNATSSRAHTVVTIVFDQILTKEDGEETKKSSTMNLVDLAGSERADSTGATGDRLKEGANINRSLSALGNVISALAEASEKKKVVVPYRDSVLTKLLQNALGGNSKTVMIAALSPADINYDETLSTLRYADRAKKIKNQAVINENPLDKMIRELKEENEKLKKALEAGG
;
A
#
# COMPACT_ATOMS: atom_id res chain seq x y z
N GLN A 1 -14.59 -22.60 7.63
CA GLN A 1 -13.15 -22.50 7.90
C GLN A 1 -12.50 -21.76 6.73
N PHE A 2 -11.62 -20.80 7.00
CA PHE A 2 -10.86 -20.07 5.98
C PHE A 2 -9.36 -20.38 6.15
N SER A 3 -8.58 -20.21 5.09
CA SER A 3 -7.13 -20.40 5.10
C SER A 3 -6.46 -19.29 4.30
N PHE A 4 -5.45 -18.67 4.92
CA PHE A 4 -4.68 -17.54 4.39
C PHE A 4 -3.20 -17.79 4.60
N ASP A 5 -2.35 -17.02 3.90
CA ASP A 5 -0.89 -17.15 4.00
C ASP A 5 -0.38 -16.86 5.42
N TYR A 6 -1.00 -15.88 6.09
CA TYR A 6 -0.70 -15.50 7.47
C TYR A 6 -1.99 -15.24 8.26
N SER A 7 -1.91 -15.36 9.59
CA SER A 7 -3.00 -15.02 10.51
C SER A 7 -2.41 -14.48 11.81
N TYR A 8 -2.93 -13.35 12.26
CA TYR A 8 -2.43 -12.62 13.43
C TYR A 8 -3.55 -12.42 14.45
N TRP A 9 -3.23 -12.52 15.74
CA TRP A 9 -4.14 -12.20 16.84
C TRP A 9 -3.54 -11.06 17.66
N SER A 10 -4.31 -10.01 17.94
CA SER A 10 -3.80 -8.80 18.60
C SER A 10 -4.72 -8.25 19.70
N HIS A 11 -5.79 -8.97 20.04
CA HIS A 11 -6.79 -8.48 21.00
C HIS A 11 -6.32 -8.57 22.46
N ASP A 12 -5.64 -9.66 22.83
CA ASP A 12 -5.20 -9.95 24.19
C ASP A 12 -3.85 -10.69 24.20
N GLY A 13 -3.39 -11.08 25.40
CA GLY A 13 -2.16 -11.86 25.56
C GLY A 13 -0.87 -11.04 25.43
N PHE A 14 -0.94 -9.74 25.69
CA PHE A 14 0.20 -8.83 25.70
C PHE A 14 0.40 -8.16 27.06
N ILE A 15 1.62 -7.70 27.31
CA ILE A 15 1.98 -6.75 28.36
C ILE A 15 2.38 -5.41 27.74
N VAL A 16 2.20 -4.33 28.48
CA VAL A 16 2.68 -3.00 28.10
C VAL A 16 3.96 -2.75 28.87
N ARG A 17 5.06 -2.52 28.14
CA ARG A 17 6.35 -2.12 28.73
C ARG A 17 6.30 -0.69 29.25
N ASP A 18 7.31 -0.31 30.04
CA ASP A 18 7.43 1.06 30.58
C ASP A 18 7.53 2.14 29.48
N ASP A 19 8.01 1.78 28.30
CA ASP A 19 8.06 2.65 27.10
C ASP A 19 6.73 2.67 26.30
N GLY A 20 5.70 1.96 26.78
CA GLY A 20 4.38 1.86 26.18
C GLY A 20 4.27 0.88 24.99
N ILE A 21 5.35 0.17 24.65
CA ILE A 21 5.33 -0.86 23.60
C ILE A 21 4.60 -2.10 24.11
N MET A 22 3.72 -2.65 23.26
CA MET A 22 3.01 -3.89 23.53
C MET A 22 3.83 -5.10 23.09
N GLU A 23 4.08 -6.02 24.02
CA GLU A 23 4.82 -7.26 23.77
C GLU A 23 4.02 -8.50 24.15
N ALA A 24 4.25 -9.58 23.41
CA ALA A 24 3.57 -10.85 23.67
C ALA A 24 3.98 -11.42 25.04
N VAL A 25 2.99 -11.84 25.83
CA VAL A 25 3.24 -12.72 26.98
C VAL A 25 3.82 -14.04 26.47
N PRO A 26 4.87 -14.62 27.11
CA PRO A 26 5.42 -15.90 26.69
C PRO A 26 4.34 -16.99 26.54
N GLY A 27 4.29 -17.61 25.37
CA GLY A 27 3.31 -18.65 25.03
C GLY A 27 1.93 -18.14 24.57
N SER A 28 1.70 -16.82 24.54
CA SER A 28 0.47 -16.26 23.99
C SER A 28 0.45 -16.29 22.46
N LYS A 29 -0.74 -16.04 21.88
CA LYS A 29 -0.93 -15.91 20.44
C LYS A 29 -0.80 -14.48 19.94
N TYR A 30 -0.42 -13.53 20.81
CA TYR A 30 -0.32 -12.13 20.45
C TYR A 30 0.75 -11.89 19.39
N SER A 31 0.37 -11.17 18.34
CA SER A 31 1.24 -10.73 17.26
C SER A 31 1.51 -9.23 17.43
N SER A 32 2.75 -8.90 17.79
CA SER A 32 3.18 -7.50 17.90
C SER A 32 3.32 -6.85 16.51
N GLN A 33 3.35 -5.52 16.51
CA GLN A 33 3.59 -4.73 15.29
C GLN A 33 4.92 -5.11 14.61
N ARG A 34 5.97 -5.41 15.41
CA ARG A 34 7.26 -5.86 14.89
C ARG A 34 7.15 -7.21 14.20
N LYS A 35 6.38 -8.16 14.75
CA LYS A 35 6.13 -9.46 14.10
C LYS A 35 5.38 -9.30 12.77
N VAL A 36 4.32 -8.49 12.76
CA VAL A 36 3.56 -8.21 11.52
C VAL A 36 4.45 -7.54 10.46
N PHE A 37 5.32 -6.61 10.87
CA PHE A 37 6.31 -6.02 9.97
C PHE A 37 7.31 -7.04 9.43
N GLN A 38 7.86 -7.93 10.27
CA GLN A 38 8.80 -8.97 9.82
C GLN A 38 8.16 -9.90 8.78
N ASP A 39 6.92 -10.31 9.01
CA ASP A 39 6.23 -11.25 8.14
C ASP A 39 5.76 -10.59 6.82
N LEU A 40 5.38 -9.30 6.83
CA LEU A 40 4.80 -8.61 5.67
C LEU A 40 5.64 -7.43 5.14
N GLY A 41 6.01 -6.51 6.03
CA GLY A 41 6.69 -5.26 5.70
C GLY A 41 8.13 -5.45 5.20
N GLN A 42 8.84 -6.45 5.72
CA GLN A 42 10.19 -6.79 5.23
C GLN A 42 10.15 -7.18 3.75
N GLY A 43 9.19 -8.03 3.36
CA GLY A 43 9.02 -8.41 1.96
C GLY A 43 8.71 -7.22 1.05
N VAL A 44 7.93 -6.24 1.52
CA VAL A 44 7.69 -4.99 0.76
C VAL A 44 9.01 -4.23 0.55
N LEU A 45 9.85 -4.15 1.57
CA LEU A 45 11.13 -3.46 1.51
C LEU A 45 12.11 -4.16 0.56
N ASP A 46 12.26 -5.48 0.70
CA ASP A 46 13.16 -6.29 -0.14
C ASP A 46 12.78 -6.16 -1.62
N ASN A 47 11.49 -6.30 -1.93
CA ASN A 47 10.97 -6.13 -3.29
C ASN A 47 11.23 -4.71 -3.83
N ALA A 48 11.12 -3.67 -3.01
CA ALA A 48 11.42 -2.29 -3.43
C ALA A 48 12.92 -2.13 -3.80
N PHE A 49 13.83 -2.71 -3.02
CA PHE A 49 15.27 -2.75 -3.34
C PHE A 49 15.59 -3.60 -4.58
N GLU A 50 14.79 -4.61 -4.88
CA GLU A 50 14.90 -5.35 -6.14
C GLU A 50 14.39 -4.56 -7.35
N GLY A 51 13.55 -3.53 -7.12
CA GLY A 51 12.96 -2.67 -8.14
C GLY A 51 11.53 -3.06 -8.52
N TYR A 52 10.85 -3.88 -7.72
CA TYR A 52 9.45 -4.20 -7.90
C TYR A 52 8.55 -3.13 -7.30
N ASN A 53 7.45 -2.81 -7.98
CA ASN A 53 6.38 -2.06 -7.33
C ASN A 53 5.73 -2.93 -6.26
N CYS A 54 5.37 -2.31 -5.16
CA CYS A 54 4.71 -2.97 -4.04
C CYS A 54 3.42 -2.24 -3.67
N SER A 55 2.43 -3.00 -3.22
CA SER A 55 1.20 -2.41 -2.71
C SER A 55 0.74 -3.18 -1.48
N LEU A 56 0.49 -2.49 -0.39
CA LEU A 56 0.00 -3.07 0.84
C LEU A 56 -1.23 -2.28 1.27
N PHE A 57 -2.37 -2.95 1.38
CA PHE A 57 -3.61 -2.28 1.77
C PHE A 57 -4.34 -3.02 2.88
N ALA A 58 -4.88 -2.26 3.83
CA ALA A 58 -5.70 -2.79 4.91
C ALA A 58 -7.20 -2.61 4.60
N TYR A 59 -7.97 -3.68 4.78
CA TYR A 59 -9.40 -3.76 4.49
C TYR A 59 -10.14 -4.40 5.67
N GLY A 60 -11.35 -3.91 5.97
CA GLY A 60 -12.19 -4.39 7.07
C GLY A 60 -13.02 -3.27 7.67
N GLN A 61 -13.93 -3.59 8.59
CA GLN A 61 -14.82 -2.61 9.19
C GLN A 61 -14.08 -1.56 10.04
N THR A 62 -14.72 -0.45 10.35
CA THR A 62 -14.21 0.51 11.32
C THR A 62 -13.98 -0.14 12.69
N GLY A 63 -12.86 0.21 13.34
CA GLY A 63 -12.48 -0.36 14.64
C GLY A 63 -11.79 -1.74 14.58
N SER A 64 -11.67 -2.35 13.41
CA SER A 64 -11.03 -3.68 13.26
C SER A 64 -9.49 -3.69 13.29
N GLY A 65 -8.84 -2.53 13.30
CA GLY A 65 -7.37 -2.42 13.38
C GLY A 65 -6.64 -2.10 12.06
N LYS A 66 -7.33 -1.63 11.02
CA LYS A 66 -6.70 -1.19 9.75
C LYS A 66 -5.60 -0.13 9.96
N SER A 67 -5.97 1.05 10.48
CA SER A 67 -5.03 2.14 10.73
C SER A 67 -3.96 1.78 11.76
N TYR A 68 -4.29 0.94 12.75
CA TYR A 68 -3.32 0.43 13.71
C TYR A 68 -2.25 -0.45 13.02
N SER A 69 -2.66 -1.32 12.09
CA SER A 69 -1.71 -2.16 11.33
C SER A 69 -0.85 -1.30 10.37
N MET A 70 -1.47 -0.34 9.69
CA MET A 70 -0.80 0.49 8.68
C MET A 70 0.11 1.55 9.29
N VAL A 71 -0.40 2.37 10.20
CA VAL A 71 0.30 3.53 10.76
C VAL A 71 0.72 3.28 12.21
N GLY A 72 -0.11 2.59 12.99
CA GLY A 72 0.12 2.38 14.41
C GLY A 72 -0.36 3.54 15.29
N TYR A 73 -0.14 3.42 16.59
CA TYR A 73 -0.55 4.42 17.58
C TYR A 73 0.51 4.59 18.68
N GLY A 74 0.86 5.84 18.96
CA GLY A 74 1.87 6.18 19.96
C GLY A 74 3.20 5.45 19.71
N PRO A 75 3.74 4.72 20.70
CA PRO A 75 4.99 3.96 20.56
C PRO A 75 4.83 2.69 19.68
N ASN A 76 3.61 2.20 19.47
CA ASN A 76 3.34 1.01 18.68
C ASN A 76 3.17 1.38 17.20
N LYS A 77 4.30 1.69 16.56
CA LYS A 77 4.39 2.07 15.14
C LYS A 77 3.96 0.91 14.23
N GLY A 78 3.20 1.21 13.18
CA GLY A 78 2.71 0.22 12.20
C GLY A 78 3.67 -0.01 11.04
N ILE A 79 3.19 -0.71 10.01
CA ILE A 79 4.00 -1.09 8.85
C ILE A 79 4.62 0.11 8.14
N VAL A 80 3.85 1.17 7.88
CA VAL A 80 4.31 2.37 7.16
C VAL A 80 5.54 3.01 7.83
N PRO A 81 5.46 3.46 9.09
CA PRO A 81 6.62 4.08 9.73
C PRO A 81 7.81 3.13 9.86
N ILE A 82 7.60 1.84 10.16
CA ILE A 82 8.70 0.88 10.27
C ILE A 82 9.37 0.65 8.91
N THR A 83 8.62 0.47 7.82
CA THR A 83 9.16 0.32 6.46
C THR A 83 9.99 1.54 6.06
N CYS A 84 9.50 2.75 6.36
CA CYS A 84 10.24 3.99 6.06
C CYS A 84 11.55 4.10 6.85
N ASP A 85 11.54 3.76 8.14
CA ASP A 85 12.75 3.79 8.98
C ASP A 85 13.79 2.76 8.50
N GLU A 86 13.37 1.51 8.27
CA GLU A 86 14.26 0.44 7.79
C GLU A 86 14.78 0.73 6.36
N LEU A 87 14.00 1.39 5.50
CA LEU A 87 14.45 1.86 4.18
C LEU A 87 15.66 2.79 4.32
N PHE A 88 15.56 3.84 5.13
CA PHE A 88 16.66 4.80 5.31
C PHE A 88 17.87 4.19 6.02
N LYS A 89 17.66 3.28 7.00
CA LYS A 89 18.74 2.52 7.63
C LYS A 89 19.51 1.66 6.62
N THR A 90 18.78 1.01 5.71
CA THR A 90 19.36 0.19 4.65
C THR A 90 20.13 1.06 3.64
N MET A 91 19.58 2.21 3.23
CA MET A 91 20.26 3.17 2.37
C MET A 91 21.55 3.69 3.01
N ALA A 92 21.53 4.03 4.30
CA ALA A 92 22.71 4.52 5.04
C ALA A 92 23.82 3.47 5.18
N SER A 93 23.46 2.18 5.11
CA SER A 93 24.41 1.07 5.19
C SER A 93 25.07 0.73 3.85
N ASN A 94 24.67 1.40 2.75
CA ASN A 94 25.26 1.19 1.43
C ASN A 94 26.73 1.68 1.39
N LYS A 95 27.62 0.80 0.93
CA LYS A 95 29.06 1.08 0.78
C LYS A 95 29.48 1.41 -0.65
N ASP A 96 28.59 1.18 -1.62
CA ASP A 96 28.86 1.44 -3.02
C ASP A 96 28.74 2.94 -3.31
N LYS A 97 29.89 3.58 -3.57
CA LYS A 97 29.98 5.02 -3.87
C LYS A 97 29.35 5.40 -5.21
N ASN A 98 29.19 4.43 -6.11
CA ASN A 98 28.57 4.63 -7.41
C ASN A 98 27.05 4.51 -7.36
N LYS A 99 26.50 4.09 -6.22
CA LYS A 99 25.07 3.91 -6.02
C LYS A 99 24.51 5.02 -5.13
N ARG A 100 23.58 5.80 -5.67
CA ARG A 100 22.81 6.81 -4.95
C ARG A 100 21.33 6.44 -4.92
N PHE A 101 20.65 6.97 -3.91
CA PHE A 101 19.24 6.69 -3.66
C PHE A 101 18.45 7.99 -3.59
N GLU A 102 17.29 7.99 -4.23
CA GLU A 102 16.33 9.09 -4.12
C GLU A 102 14.99 8.56 -3.61
N VAL A 103 14.43 9.26 -2.63
CA VAL A 103 13.13 8.91 -2.04
C VAL A 103 12.19 10.09 -2.23
N THR A 104 11.03 9.80 -2.81
CA THR A 104 9.96 10.79 -3.00
C THR A 104 8.71 10.31 -2.29
N PHE A 105 8.09 11.19 -1.52
CA PHE A 105 6.91 10.93 -0.73
C PHE A 105 5.70 11.70 -1.26
N SER A 106 4.53 11.06 -1.29
CA SER A 106 3.25 11.72 -1.49
C SER A 106 2.18 11.08 -0.63
N MET A 107 1.20 11.86 -0.21
CA MET A 107 0.09 11.39 0.61
C MET A 107 -1.21 12.02 0.12
N LEU A 108 -2.20 11.18 -0.17
CA LEU A 108 -3.52 11.62 -0.62
C LEU A 108 -4.63 10.94 0.15
N GLU A 109 -5.80 11.55 0.07
CA GLU A 109 -7.05 11.03 0.58
C GLU A 109 -8.07 10.92 -0.57
N ILE A 110 -8.84 9.84 -0.58
CA ILE A 110 -10.01 9.68 -1.44
C ILE A 110 -11.23 9.73 -0.52
N TYR A 111 -12.00 10.80 -0.63
CA TYR A 111 -13.23 10.99 0.12
C TYR A 111 -14.34 11.40 -0.82
N ASN A 112 -15.47 10.68 -0.77
CA ASN A 112 -16.63 10.98 -1.62
C ASN A 112 -16.28 11.02 -3.13
N GLU A 113 -15.45 10.08 -3.60
CA GLU A 113 -14.92 10.01 -4.98
C GLU A 113 -14.10 11.25 -5.43
N GLN A 114 -13.66 12.08 -4.49
CA GLN A 114 -12.77 13.22 -4.74
C GLN A 114 -11.39 12.94 -4.16
N VAL A 115 -10.35 13.22 -4.94
CA VAL A 115 -8.96 13.09 -4.49
C VAL A 115 -8.50 14.40 -3.86
N ARG A 116 -7.93 14.32 -2.66
CA ARG A 116 -7.30 15.45 -1.99
C ARG A 116 -5.83 15.16 -1.75
N ASP A 117 -4.97 16.11 -2.05
CA ASP A 117 -3.58 16.10 -1.67
C ASP A 117 -3.46 16.49 -0.20
N LEU A 118 -2.94 15.60 0.64
CA LEU A 118 -2.78 15.83 2.07
C LEU A 118 -1.51 16.66 2.38
N LEU A 119 -0.61 16.85 1.42
CA LEU A 119 0.59 17.68 1.55
C LEU A 119 0.39 19.11 1.02
N SER A 120 -0.81 19.43 0.54
CA SER A 120 -1.24 20.75 0.11
C SER A 120 -2.41 21.26 0.94
N LYS A 121 -2.40 22.57 1.26
CA LYS A 121 -3.58 23.25 1.83
C LYS A 121 -4.55 23.71 0.73
N ASP A 122 -4.03 23.91 -0.47
CA ASP A 122 -4.76 24.46 -1.62
C ASP A 122 -5.24 23.31 -2.51
N ASN A 123 -6.32 22.66 -2.08
CA ASN A 123 -6.99 21.64 -2.88
C ASN A 123 -8.07 22.30 -3.75
N PRO A 124 -8.15 21.98 -5.06
CA PRO A 124 -9.17 22.54 -5.92
C PRO A 124 -10.56 22.06 -5.48
N LYS A 125 -11.58 22.91 -5.71
CA LYS A 125 -12.98 22.53 -5.49
C LYS A 125 -13.32 21.33 -6.38
N GLY A 126 -13.72 20.21 -5.76
CA GLY A 126 -14.00 18.95 -6.47
C GLY A 126 -12.84 17.95 -6.51
N GLY A 127 -11.67 18.30 -5.96
CA GLY A 127 -10.52 17.40 -5.85
C GLY A 127 -9.65 17.33 -7.12
N LEU A 128 -8.48 16.71 -6.95
CA LEU A 128 -7.51 16.47 -8.02
C LEU A 128 -8.05 15.46 -9.04
N GLN A 129 -7.68 15.66 -10.30
CA GLN A 129 -8.20 14.85 -11.40
C GLN A 129 -7.38 13.57 -11.57
N VAL A 130 -8.06 12.44 -11.69
CA VAL A 130 -7.43 11.16 -12.07
C VAL A 130 -7.43 11.02 -13.58
N ARG A 131 -6.24 10.91 -14.17
CA ARG A 131 -6.04 10.73 -15.62
C ARG A 131 -5.44 9.36 -15.92
N GLN A 132 -5.52 8.95 -17.17
CA GLN A 132 -4.89 7.73 -17.67
C GLN A 132 -3.74 8.09 -18.59
N ASN A 133 -2.57 7.51 -18.36
CA ASN A 133 -1.46 7.63 -19.29
C ASN A 133 -1.79 6.82 -20.56
N PRO A 134 -1.82 7.42 -21.76
CA PRO A 134 -2.24 6.72 -22.97
C PRO A 134 -1.25 5.65 -23.43
N LYS A 135 0.04 5.80 -23.09
CA LYS A 135 1.09 4.83 -23.46
C LYS A 135 1.13 3.65 -22.50
N LEU A 136 1.08 3.93 -21.20
CA LEU A 136 1.21 2.93 -20.15
C LEU A 136 -0.14 2.30 -19.75
N GLY A 137 -1.26 2.91 -20.13
CA GLY A 137 -2.59 2.50 -19.69
C GLY A 137 -2.86 2.73 -18.20
N MET A 138 -1.88 3.24 -17.44
CA MET A 138 -1.95 3.41 -15.98
C MET A 138 -2.64 4.70 -15.57
N PHE A 139 -3.41 4.65 -14.48
CA PHE A 139 -4.01 5.85 -13.89
C PHE A 139 -3.03 6.57 -12.96
N TYR A 140 -3.12 7.90 -12.94
CA TYR A 140 -2.37 8.77 -12.05
C TYR A 140 -3.20 9.98 -11.64
N VAL A 141 -2.86 10.58 -10.51
CA VAL A 141 -3.46 11.83 -10.05
C VAL A 141 -2.68 13.00 -10.63
N GLN A 142 -3.34 13.84 -11.41
CA GLN A 142 -2.75 15.06 -11.95
C GLN A 142 -2.49 16.05 -10.81
N ASP A 143 -1.34 16.73 -10.85
CA ASP A 143 -0.96 17.80 -9.93
C ASP A 143 -0.82 17.38 -8.45
N LEU A 144 -0.78 16.07 -8.18
CA LEU A 144 -0.45 15.56 -6.85
C LEU A 144 0.98 15.92 -6.48
N LYS A 145 1.15 16.58 -5.32
CA LYS A 145 2.45 16.98 -4.82
C LYS A 145 3.28 15.75 -4.44
N LYS A 146 4.50 15.74 -4.97
CA LYS A 146 5.53 14.74 -4.70
C LYS A 146 6.73 15.45 -4.07
N VAL A 147 7.11 15.06 -2.87
CA VAL A 147 8.10 15.77 -2.07
C VAL A 147 9.33 14.88 -1.89
N PRO A 148 10.53 15.32 -2.30
CA PRO A 148 11.77 14.64 -1.95
C PRO A 148 11.95 14.59 -0.43
N VAL A 149 12.43 13.48 0.09
CA VAL A 149 12.69 13.28 1.52
C VAL A 149 14.06 12.64 1.73
N GLY A 150 14.85 13.20 2.65
CA GLY A 150 16.21 12.75 2.95
C GLY A 150 16.36 11.83 4.15
N SER A 151 15.29 11.67 4.95
CA SER A 151 15.33 10.85 6.17
C SER A 151 13.95 10.34 6.59
N TYR A 152 13.92 9.37 7.49
CA TYR A 152 12.68 8.92 8.13
C TYR A 152 11.98 10.05 8.90
N SER A 153 12.74 10.91 9.59
CA SER A 153 12.20 12.07 10.30
C SER A 153 11.45 13.03 9.37
N GLU A 154 11.96 13.24 8.15
CA GLU A 154 11.24 14.02 7.15
C GLU A 154 9.93 13.36 6.70
N ILE A 155 9.90 12.03 6.52
CA ILE A 155 8.65 11.31 6.23
C ILE A 155 7.66 11.46 7.39
N GLU A 156 8.10 11.30 8.64
CA GLU A 156 7.25 11.45 9.82
C GLU A 156 6.63 12.85 9.87
N MET A 157 7.41 13.90 9.63
CA MET A 157 6.91 15.28 9.51
C MET A 157 5.87 15.43 8.39
N ARG A 158 6.06 14.79 7.22
CA ARG A 158 5.07 14.82 6.13
C ARG A 158 3.79 14.05 6.47
N MET A 159 3.90 12.92 7.16
CA MET A 159 2.76 12.15 7.64
C MET A 159 1.93 12.93 8.67
N GLU A 160 2.59 13.62 9.60
CA GLU A 160 1.94 14.51 10.57
C GLU A 160 1.26 15.69 9.89
N GLN A 161 1.94 16.34 8.92
CA GLN A 161 1.35 17.39 8.09
C GLN A 161 0.07 16.90 7.40
N GLY A 162 0.12 15.72 6.76
CA GLY A 162 -1.03 15.13 6.08
C GLY A 162 -2.19 14.82 7.04
N THR A 163 -1.87 14.27 8.20
CA THR A 163 -2.85 13.96 9.25
C THR A 163 -3.51 15.22 9.81
N SER A 164 -2.74 16.30 10.00
CA SER A 164 -3.26 17.60 10.43
C SER A 164 -4.18 18.21 9.38
N ASN A 165 -3.78 18.20 8.10
CA ASN A 165 -4.59 18.73 7.02
C ASN A 165 -5.93 17.97 6.86
N ARG A 166 -5.90 16.64 7.05
CA ARG A 166 -7.10 15.80 7.11
C ARG A 166 -8.05 16.22 8.24
N THR A 167 -7.49 16.48 9.43
CA THR A 167 -8.27 16.87 10.62
C THR A 167 -8.90 18.26 10.50
N VAL A 168 -8.21 19.23 9.90
CA VAL A 168 -8.76 20.58 9.67
C VAL A 168 -9.92 20.55 8.67
N ALA A 169 -9.88 19.63 7.70
CA ALA A 169 -10.95 19.45 6.73
C ALA A 169 -12.22 18.81 7.35
N SER A 170 -12.09 18.07 8.46
CA SER A 170 -13.20 17.55 9.23
C SER A 170 -13.69 18.61 10.21
N THR A 171 -14.81 19.28 9.91
CA THR A 171 -15.53 20.09 10.91
C THR A 171 -15.91 19.21 12.12
N ASN A 172 -15.99 19.80 13.32
CA ASN A 172 -16.12 19.24 14.68
C ASN A 172 -17.20 18.14 14.96
N MET A 173 -17.74 17.47 13.95
CA MET A 173 -18.78 16.44 14.08
C MET A 173 -18.57 15.18 13.22
N ASN A 174 -17.48 15.07 12.46
CA ASN A 174 -17.26 13.95 11.53
C ASN A 174 -15.98 13.18 11.87
N ALA A 175 -16.09 11.91 12.26
CA ALA A 175 -14.96 10.99 12.27
C ALA A 175 -14.57 10.65 10.81
N THR A 176 -13.87 11.56 10.14
CA THR A 176 -13.53 11.45 8.70
C THR A 176 -12.58 10.29 8.40
N SER A 177 -11.77 9.82 9.36
CA SER A 177 -10.79 8.76 9.15
C SER A 177 -11.39 7.39 8.81
N SER A 178 -12.62 7.09 9.24
CA SER A 178 -13.30 5.83 8.89
C SER A 178 -13.95 5.85 7.51
N ARG A 179 -14.08 7.03 6.90
CA ARG A 179 -14.91 7.29 5.72
C ARG A 179 -14.12 7.67 4.48
N ALA A 180 -12.80 7.70 4.59
CA ALA A 180 -11.92 8.06 3.50
C ALA A 180 -10.80 7.03 3.35
N HIS A 181 -10.32 6.86 2.13
CA HIS A 181 -9.15 6.03 1.86
C HIS A 181 -7.91 6.90 1.91
N THR A 182 -6.92 6.52 2.70
CA THR A 182 -5.63 7.21 2.73
C THR A 182 -4.63 6.39 1.91
N VAL A 183 -3.96 7.03 0.96
CA VAL A 183 -2.89 6.41 0.17
C VAL A 183 -1.60 7.16 0.44
N VAL A 184 -0.64 6.45 1.03
CA VAL A 184 0.75 6.89 1.16
C VAL A 184 1.54 6.23 0.04
N THR A 185 2.28 7.02 -0.72
CA THR A 185 3.12 6.52 -1.80
C THR A 185 4.56 6.94 -1.56
N ILE A 186 5.46 5.97 -1.61
CA ILE A 186 6.90 6.16 -1.59
C ILE A 186 7.42 5.70 -2.93
N VAL A 187 8.01 6.62 -3.70
CA VAL A 187 8.79 6.29 -4.89
C VAL A 187 10.25 6.20 -4.47
N PHE A 188 10.85 5.05 -4.69
CA PHE A 188 12.23 4.76 -4.34
C PHE A 188 13.03 4.45 -5.60
N ASP A 189 14.00 5.31 -5.86
CA ASP A 189 14.86 5.26 -7.03
C ASP A 189 16.29 4.93 -6.61
N GLN A 190 16.86 3.93 -7.29
CA GLN A 190 18.23 3.49 -7.15
C GLN A 190 18.97 3.86 -8.43
N ILE A 191 19.97 4.70 -8.30
CA ILE A 191 20.72 5.25 -9.43
C ILE A 191 22.16 4.78 -9.31
N LEU A 192 22.62 4.08 -10.34
CA LEU A 192 23.97 3.53 -10.42
C LEU A 192 24.74 4.26 -11.52
N THR A 193 25.80 4.95 -11.14
CA THR A 193 26.76 5.58 -12.06
C THR A 193 27.78 4.53 -12.51
N LYS A 194 27.82 4.23 -13.80
CA LYS A 194 28.80 3.32 -14.41
C LYS A 194 30.18 4.00 -14.51
N GLU A 195 31.20 3.20 -14.82
CA GLU A 195 32.58 3.68 -15.00
C GLU A 195 32.74 4.70 -16.15
N ASP A 196 31.89 4.60 -17.18
CA ASP A 196 31.84 5.54 -18.32
C ASP A 196 31.09 6.85 -18.00
N GLY A 197 30.57 6.98 -16.77
CA GLY A 197 29.79 8.14 -16.32
C GLY A 197 28.30 8.05 -16.64
N GLU A 198 27.82 7.02 -17.34
CA GLU A 198 26.39 6.84 -17.58
C GLU A 198 25.65 6.42 -16.30
N GLU A 199 24.49 7.03 -16.04
CA GLU A 199 23.60 6.62 -14.95
C GLU A 199 22.54 5.64 -15.45
N THR A 200 22.39 4.51 -14.74
CA THR A 200 21.24 3.61 -14.87
C THR A 200 20.27 3.84 -13.71
N LYS A 201 18.97 3.65 -13.97
CA LYS A 201 17.93 3.87 -12.96
C LYS A 201 17.02 2.67 -12.82
N LYS A 202 16.91 2.18 -11.59
CA LYS A 202 15.92 1.21 -11.13
C LYS A 202 14.95 1.92 -10.19
N SER A 203 13.66 1.78 -10.44
CA SER A 203 12.60 2.46 -9.69
C SER A 203 11.66 1.46 -9.05
N SER A 204 11.09 1.81 -7.91
CA SER A 204 10.00 1.07 -7.27
C SER A 204 9.00 2.04 -6.66
N THR A 205 7.73 1.69 -6.72
CA THR A 205 6.67 2.45 -6.03
C THR A 205 6.05 1.56 -4.96
N MET A 206 6.11 1.99 -3.70
CA MET A 206 5.40 1.38 -2.58
C MET A 206 4.12 2.18 -2.31
N ASN A 207 2.96 1.56 -2.53
CA ASN A 207 1.66 2.12 -2.16
C ASN A 207 1.16 1.48 -0.88
N LEU A 208 1.03 2.27 0.17
CA LEU A 208 0.57 1.83 1.49
C LEU A 208 -0.79 2.47 1.76
N VAL A 209 -1.83 1.65 1.82
CA VAL A 209 -3.21 2.11 1.71
C VAL A 209 -4.02 1.71 2.94
N ASP A 210 -4.60 2.69 3.61
CA ASP A 210 -5.58 2.49 4.67
C ASP A 210 -6.97 2.78 4.09
N LEU A 211 -7.76 1.73 3.86
CA LEU A 211 -9.08 1.88 3.26
C LEU A 211 -10.11 2.36 4.29
N ALA A 212 -11.19 2.97 3.80
CA ALA A 212 -12.37 3.24 4.61
C ALA A 212 -12.97 1.95 5.22
N GLY A 213 -13.83 2.12 6.23
CA GLY A 213 -14.60 1.03 6.81
C GLY A 213 -15.43 0.28 5.77
N SER A 214 -15.41 -1.05 5.80
CA SER A 214 -16.16 -1.91 4.89
C SER A 214 -17.63 -2.08 5.26
N GLU A 215 -18.05 -1.59 6.43
CA GLU A 215 -19.41 -1.72 6.92
C GLU A 215 -20.43 -1.01 6.04
N ARG A 216 -21.64 -1.57 5.96
CA ARG A 216 -22.73 -1.01 5.13
C ARG A 216 -23.29 0.28 5.72
N ALA A 217 -23.69 1.21 4.85
CA ALA A 217 -24.26 2.50 5.24
C ALA A 217 -25.60 2.37 6.00
N ASP A 218 -26.40 1.34 5.70
CA ASP A 218 -27.70 1.11 6.34
C ASP A 218 -27.58 0.91 7.86
N SER A 219 -26.42 0.43 8.32
CA SER A 219 -26.10 0.22 9.73
C SER A 219 -25.89 1.53 10.50
N THR A 220 -25.83 2.69 9.83
CA THR A 220 -25.43 3.97 10.42
C THR A 220 -26.59 4.91 10.76
N GLY A 221 -27.82 4.61 10.30
CA GLY A 221 -29.00 5.46 10.53
C GLY A 221 -28.92 6.85 9.86
N ALA A 222 -28.05 7.05 8.88
CA ALA A 222 -27.79 8.35 8.25
C ALA A 222 -28.90 8.77 7.26
N THR A 223 -29.28 10.06 7.28
CA THR A 223 -30.26 10.66 6.36
C THR A 223 -29.66 11.85 5.57
N GLY A 224 -30.31 12.23 4.46
CA GLY A 224 -29.92 13.41 3.67
C GLY A 224 -28.53 13.31 3.03
N ASP A 225 -27.72 14.36 3.16
CA ASP A 225 -26.38 14.42 2.54
C ASP A 225 -25.41 13.39 3.12
N ARG A 226 -25.61 12.95 4.38
CA ARG A 226 -24.82 11.85 4.98
C ARG A 226 -25.11 10.49 4.32
N LEU A 227 -26.33 10.28 3.83
CA LEU A 227 -26.67 9.07 3.08
C LEU A 227 -25.98 9.08 1.70
N LYS A 228 -25.96 10.23 1.03
CA LYS A 228 -25.24 10.40 -0.26
C LYS A 228 -23.74 10.18 -0.10
N GLU A 229 -23.15 10.74 0.96
CA GLU A 229 -21.75 10.52 1.33
C GLU A 229 -21.47 9.03 1.57
N GLY A 230 -22.26 8.37 2.43
CA GLY A 230 -22.13 6.94 2.71
C GLY A 230 -22.28 6.08 1.44
N ALA A 231 -23.19 6.45 0.54
CA ALA A 231 -23.37 5.77 -0.74
C ALA A 231 -22.12 5.88 -1.63
N ASN A 232 -21.47 7.04 -1.68
CA ASN A 232 -20.25 7.22 -2.48
C ASN A 232 -19.01 6.56 -1.86
N ILE A 233 -18.91 6.53 -0.53
CA ILE A 233 -17.87 5.75 0.16
C ILE A 233 -18.04 4.28 -0.18
N ASN A 234 -19.26 3.76 -0.04
CA ASN A 234 -19.56 2.37 -0.38
C ASN A 234 -19.43 2.08 -1.88
N ARG A 235 -19.63 3.07 -2.75
CA ARG A 235 -19.37 2.92 -4.19
C ARG A 235 -17.92 2.52 -4.45
N SER A 236 -16.95 3.18 -3.82
CA SER A 236 -15.53 2.88 -4.01
C SER A 236 -15.17 1.44 -3.57
N LEU A 237 -15.67 1.00 -2.41
CA LEU A 237 -15.43 -0.35 -1.89
C LEU A 237 -16.22 -1.43 -2.65
N SER A 238 -17.42 -1.11 -3.12
CA SER A 238 -18.23 -1.99 -3.98
C SER A 238 -17.55 -2.19 -5.33
N ALA A 239 -17.06 -1.11 -5.95
CA ALA A 239 -16.27 -1.19 -7.18
C ALA A 239 -15.00 -2.02 -6.97
N LEU A 240 -14.31 -1.86 -5.84
CA LEU A 240 -13.17 -2.71 -5.48
C LEU A 240 -13.57 -4.19 -5.40
N GLY A 241 -14.72 -4.49 -4.79
CA GLY A 241 -15.26 -5.85 -4.72
C GLY A 241 -15.58 -6.45 -6.09
N ASN A 242 -16.08 -5.63 -7.01
CA ASN A 242 -16.34 -6.05 -8.40
C ASN A 242 -15.04 -6.34 -9.15
N VAL A 243 -14.01 -5.49 -8.99
CA VAL A 243 -12.67 -5.72 -9.56
C VAL A 243 -12.07 -7.02 -9.06
N ILE A 244 -12.12 -7.26 -7.74
CA ILE A 244 -11.57 -8.49 -7.15
C ILE A 244 -12.33 -9.73 -7.62
N SER A 245 -13.66 -9.66 -7.69
CA SER A 245 -14.47 -10.78 -8.19
C SER A 245 -14.15 -11.09 -9.65
N ALA A 246 -14.09 -10.05 -10.50
CA ALA A 246 -13.74 -10.19 -11.92
C ALA A 246 -12.33 -10.78 -12.11
N LEU A 247 -11.35 -10.36 -11.31
CA LEU A 247 -9.98 -10.87 -11.38
C LEU A 247 -9.87 -12.32 -10.87
N ALA A 248 -10.60 -12.65 -9.80
CA ALA A 248 -10.66 -14.02 -9.29
C ALA A 248 -11.25 -14.97 -10.35
N GLU A 249 -12.31 -14.55 -11.06
CA GLU A 249 -12.90 -15.33 -12.16
C GLU A 249 -11.99 -15.39 -13.40
N ALA A 250 -11.29 -14.31 -13.74
CA ALA A 250 -10.36 -14.28 -14.86
C ALA A 250 -9.18 -15.25 -14.66
N SER A 251 -8.79 -15.51 -13.41
CA SER A 251 -7.77 -16.51 -13.08
C SER A 251 -8.14 -17.94 -13.52
N GLU A 252 -9.43 -18.19 -13.78
CA GLU A 252 -10.00 -19.45 -14.27
C GLU A 252 -10.14 -19.49 -15.81
N LYS A 253 -9.34 -18.68 -16.54
CA LYS A 253 -9.26 -18.62 -18.02
C LYS A 253 -10.49 -18.05 -18.74
N LYS A 254 -11.34 -17.27 -18.07
CA LYS A 254 -12.39 -16.48 -18.73
C LYS A 254 -11.85 -15.11 -19.15
N LYS A 255 -12.13 -14.67 -20.37
CA LYS A 255 -11.92 -13.27 -20.77
C LYS A 255 -12.95 -12.41 -20.03
N VAL A 256 -12.53 -11.74 -18.97
CA VAL A 256 -13.38 -10.85 -18.18
C VAL A 256 -12.85 -9.42 -18.31
N VAL A 257 -13.74 -8.47 -18.58
CA VAL A 257 -13.41 -7.05 -18.54
C VAL A 257 -13.42 -6.61 -17.08
N VAL A 258 -12.28 -6.14 -16.58
CA VAL A 258 -12.14 -5.73 -15.18
C VAL A 258 -12.55 -4.25 -15.03
N PRO A 259 -13.53 -3.92 -14.16
CA PRO A 259 -14.15 -2.60 -14.11
C PRO A 259 -13.35 -1.58 -13.27
N TYR A 260 -12.06 -1.39 -13.56
CA TYR A 260 -11.22 -0.43 -12.80
C TYR A 260 -11.73 1.01 -12.86
N ARG A 261 -12.50 1.36 -13.89
CA ARG A 261 -12.96 2.74 -14.15
C ARG A 261 -14.14 3.17 -13.27
N ASP A 262 -14.77 2.25 -12.56
CA ASP A 262 -16.04 2.49 -11.85
C ASP A 262 -15.91 3.37 -10.61
N SER A 263 -14.69 3.45 -10.05
CA SER A 263 -14.34 4.35 -8.95
C SER A 263 -12.94 4.94 -9.07
N VAL A 264 -12.69 6.02 -8.34
CA VAL A 264 -11.35 6.60 -8.18
C VAL A 264 -10.38 5.60 -7.54
N LEU A 265 -10.83 4.91 -6.49
CA LEU A 265 -10.01 3.94 -5.76
C LEU A 265 -9.52 2.82 -6.69
N THR A 266 -10.43 2.21 -7.45
CA THR A 266 -10.08 1.12 -8.37
C THR A 266 -9.17 1.55 -9.51
N LYS A 267 -9.27 2.81 -9.96
CA LYS A 267 -8.31 3.37 -10.93
C LYS A 267 -6.91 3.41 -10.34
N LEU A 268 -6.76 3.94 -9.12
CA LEU A 268 -5.45 4.08 -8.48
C LEU A 268 -4.85 2.75 -8.01
N LEU A 269 -5.68 1.77 -7.66
CA LEU A 269 -5.25 0.42 -7.28
C LEU A 269 -5.12 -0.55 -8.46
N GLN A 270 -5.26 -0.09 -9.71
CA GLN A 270 -5.18 -0.95 -10.89
C GLN A 270 -3.89 -1.79 -10.92
N ASN A 271 -2.74 -1.19 -10.59
CA ASN A 271 -1.48 -1.92 -10.57
C ASN A 271 -1.39 -2.95 -9.44
N ALA A 272 -2.04 -2.67 -8.30
CA ALA A 272 -2.06 -3.56 -7.14
C ALA A 272 -2.92 -4.81 -7.38
N LEU A 273 -3.92 -4.72 -8.25
CA LEU A 273 -4.90 -5.79 -8.46
C LEU A 273 -4.81 -6.27 -9.90
N GLY A 274 -4.09 -7.36 -10.16
CA GLY A 274 -3.91 -7.95 -11.48
C GLY A 274 -2.87 -7.26 -12.38
N GLY A 275 -2.09 -6.33 -11.82
CA GLY A 275 -1.10 -5.53 -12.56
C GLY A 275 0.36 -5.78 -12.17
N ASN A 276 1.21 -4.80 -12.46
CA ASN A 276 2.63 -4.80 -12.11
C ASN A 276 2.83 -4.31 -10.66
N SER A 277 2.59 -5.20 -9.71
CA SER A 277 2.85 -4.95 -8.28
C SER A 277 2.93 -6.27 -7.50
N LYS A 278 3.84 -6.35 -6.53
CA LYS A 278 3.79 -7.34 -5.45
C LYS A 278 2.80 -6.84 -4.40
N THR A 279 1.69 -7.54 -4.22
CA THR A 279 0.56 -6.98 -3.45
C THR A 279 0.22 -7.82 -2.22
N VAL A 280 0.05 -7.14 -1.10
CA VAL A 280 -0.35 -7.69 0.21
C VAL A 280 -1.68 -7.05 0.61
N MET A 281 -2.63 -7.87 1.04
CA MET A 281 -3.88 -7.42 1.63
C MET A 281 -3.90 -7.81 3.11
N ILE A 282 -4.14 -6.84 3.99
CA ILE A 282 -4.43 -7.08 5.40
C ILE A 282 -5.94 -7.06 5.59
N ALA A 283 -6.53 -8.20 5.93
CA ALA A 283 -7.93 -8.31 6.30
C ALA A 283 -8.07 -8.13 7.82
N ALA A 284 -8.44 -6.93 8.26
CA ALA A 284 -8.60 -6.58 9.66
C ALA A 284 -10.01 -6.97 10.15
N LEU A 285 -10.09 -7.69 11.27
CA LEU A 285 -11.32 -8.30 11.79
C LEU A 285 -11.55 -7.89 13.25
N SER A 286 -12.82 -7.90 13.68
CA SER A 286 -13.17 -7.74 15.09
C SER A 286 -13.51 -9.10 15.70
N PRO A 287 -13.04 -9.43 16.91
CA PRO A 287 -13.40 -10.68 17.59
C PRO A 287 -14.78 -10.64 18.24
N ALA A 288 -15.45 -9.48 18.27
CA ALA A 288 -16.72 -9.33 18.96
C ALA A 288 -17.89 -9.98 18.19
N ASP A 289 -18.77 -10.70 18.89
CA ASP A 289 -19.90 -11.42 18.28
C ASP A 289 -20.85 -10.51 17.49
N ILE A 290 -21.04 -9.26 17.95
CA ILE A 290 -21.87 -8.26 17.25
C ILE A 290 -21.36 -7.94 15.84
N ASN A 291 -20.08 -8.21 15.56
CA ASN A 291 -19.41 -7.95 14.29
C ASN A 291 -19.30 -9.22 13.42
N TYR A 292 -20.04 -10.28 13.73
CA TYR A 292 -19.95 -11.55 13.02
C TYR A 292 -20.14 -11.41 11.50
N ASP A 293 -21.20 -10.72 11.06
CA ASP A 293 -21.53 -10.59 9.63
C ASP A 293 -20.48 -9.80 8.85
N GLU A 294 -19.96 -8.72 9.43
CA GLU A 294 -18.90 -7.90 8.83
C GLU A 294 -17.55 -8.65 8.79
N THR A 295 -17.26 -9.43 9.84
CA THR A 295 -16.09 -10.32 9.90
C THR A 295 -16.17 -11.39 8.82
N LEU A 296 -17.32 -12.05 8.68
CA LEU A 296 -17.55 -13.07 7.66
C LEU A 296 -17.47 -12.48 6.24
N SER A 297 -18.03 -11.29 6.04
CA SER A 297 -17.95 -10.54 4.77
C SER A 297 -16.49 -10.27 4.40
N THR A 298 -15.70 -9.75 5.35
CA THR A 298 -14.27 -9.45 5.19
C THR A 298 -13.46 -10.71 4.86
N LEU A 299 -13.71 -11.81 5.56
CA LEU A 299 -13.06 -13.11 5.30
C LEU A 299 -13.35 -13.65 3.89
N ARG A 300 -14.61 -13.58 3.44
CA ARG A 300 -15.00 -13.96 2.06
C ARG A 300 -14.36 -13.05 1.01
N TYR A 301 -14.17 -11.78 1.35
CA TYR A 301 -13.50 -10.82 0.48
C TYR A 301 -12.02 -11.18 0.30
N ALA A 302 -11.31 -11.42 1.41
CA ALA A 302 -9.91 -11.86 1.41
C ALA A 302 -9.70 -13.19 0.69
N ASP A 303 -10.63 -14.15 0.87
CA ASP A 303 -10.56 -15.46 0.22
C ASP A 303 -10.70 -15.39 -1.32
N ARG A 304 -11.41 -14.37 -1.83
CA ARG A 304 -11.41 -14.07 -3.27
C ARG A 304 -10.14 -13.35 -3.70
N ALA A 305 -9.69 -12.36 -2.92
CA ALA A 305 -8.52 -11.55 -3.24
C ALA A 305 -7.25 -12.41 -3.40
N LYS A 306 -7.05 -13.45 -2.57
CA LYS A 306 -5.89 -14.35 -2.69
C LYS A 306 -5.81 -15.14 -4.01
N LYS A 307 -6.90 -15.21 -4.79
CA LYS A 307 -6.92 -15.89 -6.11
C LYS A 307 -6.35 -15.01 -7.23
N ILE A 308 -6.21 -13.71 -6.98
CA ILE A 308 -5.70 -12.76 -7.97
C ILE A 308 -4.21 -13.02 -8.20
N LYS A 309 -3.81 -13.10 -9.47
CA LYS A 309 -2.41 -13.25 -9.87
C LYS A 309 -1.92 -11.95 -10.50
N ASN A 310 -0.93 -11.33 -9.87
CA ASN A 310 -0.24 -10.16 -10.40
C ASN A 310 0.95 -10.57 -11.29
N GLN A 311 1.35 -9.67 -12.17
CA GLN A 311 2.52 -9.81 -13.05
C GLN A 311 3.54 -8.73 -12.70
N ALA A 312 4.20 -8.90 -11.55
CA ALA A 312 5.20 -7.96 -11.08
C ALA A 312 6.51 -8.10 -11.90
N VAL A 313 7.06 -6.97 -12.34
CA VAL A 313 8.33 -6.88 -13.06
C VAL A 313 9.25 -5.84 -12.41
N ILE A 314 10.56 -6.02 -12.57
CA ILE A 314 11.56 -5.02 -12.14
C ILE A 314 11.41 -3.80 -13.05
N ASN A 315 11.27 -2.61 -12.45
CA ASN A 315 11.10 -1.37 -13.20
C ASN A 315 12.47 -0.71 -13.41
N GLU A 316 12.98 -0.85 -14.61
CA GLU A 316 14.24 -0.23 -15.05
C GLU A 316 14.07 0.27 -16.49
N ASN A 317 14.98 1.13 -16.93
CA ASN A 317 14.98 1.60 -18.32
C ASN A 317 15.17 0.39 -19.27
N PRO A 318 14.38 0.26 -20.36
CA PRO A 318 14.52 -0.83 -21.32
C PRO A 318 15.96 -1.04 -21.85
N LEU A 319 16.71 0.05 -22.03
CA LEU A 319 18.13 -0.02 -22.43
C LEU A 319 18.99 -0.64 -21.32
N ASP A 320 18.78 -0.21 -20.07
CA ASP A 320 19.50 -0.74 -18.90
C ASP A 320 19.18 -2.23 -18.69
N LYS A 321 17.92 -2.61 -18.89
CA LYS A 321 17.46 -4.01 -18.86
C LYS A 321 18.23 -4.85 -19.88
N MET A 322 18.28 -4.40 -21.14
CA MET A 322 18.94 -5.13 -22.22
C MET A 322 20.43 -5.29 -21.97
N ILE A 323 21.09 -4.24 -21.44
CA ILE A 323 22.51 -4.31 -21.05
C ILE A 323 22.72 -5.34 -19.93
N ARG A 324 21.85 -5.40 -18.92
CA ARG A 324 21.97 -6.38 -17.83
C ARG A 324 21.82 -7.81 -18.35
N GLU A 325 20.78 -8.09 -19.13
CA GLU A 325 20.52 -9.43 -19.69
C GLU A 325 21.71 -9.90 -20.54
N LEU A 326 22.29 -9.02 -21.37
CA LEU A 326 23.49 -9.34 -22.16
C LEU A 326 24.72 -9.60 -21.29
N LYS A 327 24.89 -8.90 -20.16
CA LYS A 327 26.01 -9.13 -19.23
C LYS A 327 25.87 -10.47 -18.51
N GLU A 328 24.67 -10.80 -18.02
CA GLU A 328 24.39 -12.08 -17.36
C GLU A 328 24.57 -13.27 -18.33
N GLU A 329 24.11 -13.13 -19.57
CA GLU A 329 24.32 -14.14 -20.60
C GLU A 329 25.80 -14.32 -20.94
N ASN A 330 26.56 -13.22 -21.07
CA ASN A 330 28.01 -13.28 -21.28
C ASN A 330 28.74 -14.00 -20.13
N GLU A 331 28.41 -13.69 -18.87
CA GLU A 331 29.01 -14.40 -17.73
C GLU A 331 28.67 -15.89 -17.73
N LYS A 332 27.42 -16.23 -18.04
CA LYS A 332 26.98 -17.63 -18.12
C LYS A 332 27.73 -18.38 -19.22
N LEU A 333 27.88 -17.77 -20.39
CA LEU A 333 28.63 -18.35 -21.51
C LEU A 333 30.12 -18.51 -21.20
N LYS A 334 30.74 -17.51 -20.55
CA LYS A 334 32.14 -17.61 -20.10
C LYS A 334 32.34 -18.77 -19.12
N LYS A 335 31.47 -18.90 -18.11
CA LYS A 335 31.51 -20.03 -17.16
C LYS A 335 31.31 -21.39 -17.85
N ALA A 336 30.44 -21.46 -18.86
CA ALA A 336 30.24 -22.69 -19.62
C ALA A 336 31.45 -23.08 -20.47
N LEU A 337 32.16 -22.09 -21.04
CA LEU A 337 33.42 -22.31 -21.76
C LEU A 337 34.55 -22.76 -20.83
N GLU A 338 34.64 -22.19 -19.63
CA GLU A 338 35.63 -22.57 -18.61
C GLU A 338 35.35 -23.97 -18.01
N ALA A 339 34.09 -24.38 -17.90
CA ALA A 339 33.72 -25.71 -17.42
C ALA A 339 33.77 -26.82 -18.50
N GLY A 340 33.92 -26.43 -19.78
CA GLY A 340 33.93 -27.32 -20.93
C GLY A 340 35.30 -27.54 -21.58
N GLY A 341 36.38 -27.01 -21.01
CA GLY A 341 37.77 -27.21 -21.44
C GLY A 341 38.59 -27.99 -20.41
#